data_AF-A0A356E6E8-F1
#
_entry.id   AF-A0A356E6E8-F1
#
_cell.length_a   1.000
_cell.length_b   1.000
_cell.length_c   1.000
_cell.angle_alpha   90.00
_cell.angle_beta   90.00
_cell.angle_gamma   90.00
#
_symmetry.space_group_name_H-M   'P 1'
#
loop_
_entity.id
_entity.type
_entity.pdbx_description
1 polymer ?
#
loop_
_entity_poly.entity_id
_entity_poly.type
_entity_poly.pdbx_seq_one_letter_code
_entity_poly.pdbx_strand_id
1 'polypeptide(L)' 'MPKQKPKIAIVMGSKSDWETMREASNILDELKVPYHVEVVSAHRTPDKLFSFAETADQNGYQVIIA' A
#
# COMPACT_ATOMS: atom_id res chain seq x y z
N MET A 1 -15.88 7.36 16.67
CA MET A 1 -14.40 7.47 16.68
C MET A 1 -13.95 7.78 15.26
N PRO A 2 -13.09 8.77 15.01
CA PRO A 2 -12.60 9.02 13.65
C PRO A 2 -11.79 7.80 13.19
N LYS A 3 -12.07 7.30 11.97
CA LYS A 3 -11.22 6.26 11.34
C LYS A 3 -9.82 6.83 11.20
N GLN A 4 -8.82 6.19 11.80
CA GLN A 4 -7.42 6.56 11.59
C GLN A 4 -7.10 6.41 10.10
N LYS A 5 -6.53 7.46 9.50
CA LYS A 5 -6.05 7.41 8.12
C LYS A 5 -4.86 6.44 8.06
N PRO A 6 -4.82 5.49 7.09
CA PRO A 6 -3.73 4.53 6.99
C PRO A 6 -2.40 5.24 6.77
N LYS A 7 -1.40 4.87 7.56
CA LYS A 7 -0.03 5.42 7.47
C LYS A 7 0.91 4.53 6.65
N ILE A 8 0.49 3.30 6.36
CA ILE A 8 1.27 2.33 5.61
C ILE A 8 0.50 1.98 4.35
N ALA A 9 1.17 1.94 3.21
CA ALA A 9 0.63 1.41 1.98
C ALA A 9 1.38 0.14 1.57
N ILE A 10 0.64 -0.92 1.25
CA ILE A 10 1.14 -2.15 0.63
C ILE A 10 0.77 -2.06 -0.84
N VAL A 11 1.76 -1.89 -1.72
CA VAL A 11 1.57 -1.86 -3.16
C VAL A 11 2.12 -3.12 -3.80
N MET A 12 1.52 -3.58 -4.89
CA MET A 12 1.98 -4.79 -5.56
C MET A 12 1.79 -4.69 -7.07
N GLY A 13 2.62 -5.38 -7.86
CA GLY A 13 2.59 -5.28 -9.32
C GLY A 13 1.38 -5.97 -9.96
N SER A 14 0.79 -6.94 -9.29
CA SER A 14 -0.28 -7.80 -9.78
C SER A 14 -1.13 -8.39 -8.64
N LYS A 15 -2.32 -8.87 -8.95
CA LYS A 15 -3.14 -9.59 -7.95
C LYS A 15 -2.53 -10.93 -7.52
N SER A 16 -1.71 -11.56 -8.36
CA SER A 16 -1.02 -12.81 -8.00
C SER A 16 0.02 -12.60 -6.92
N ASP A 17 0.62 -11.40 -6.82
CA ASP A 17 1.59 -11.07 -5.78
C ASP A 17 0.94 -11.06 -4.37
N TRP A 18 -0.39 -10.97 -4.29
CA TRP A 18 -1.13 -10.95 -3.02
C TRP A 18 -0.88 -12.19 -2.16
N GLU A 19 -0.63 -13.35 -2.77
CA GLU A 19 -0.33 -14.57 -2.03
C GLU A 19 0.89 -14.40 -1.11
N THR A 20 1.89 -13.64 -1.55
CA THR A 20 3.07 -13.27 -0.76
C THR A 20 2.82 -12.01 0.09
N MET A 21 2.24 -10.98 -0.52
CA MET A 21 2.12 -9.65 0.11
C MET A 21 1.14 -9.62 1.30
N ARG A 22 0.17 -10.56 1.36
CA ARG A 22 -0.77 -10.66 2.48
C ARG A 22 -0.10 -10.91 3.83
N GLU A 23 1.12 -11.48 3.85
CA GLU A 23 1.81 -11.72 5.11
C GLU A 23 2.20 -10.39 5.79
N ALA A 24 2.47 -9.34 5.00
CA ALA A 24 2.65 -7.99 5.55
C ALA A 24 1.34 -7.45 6.15
N SER A 25 0.19 -7.64 5.49
CA SER A 25 -1.10 -7.22 6.05
C SER A 25 -1.46 -7.96 7.32
N ASN A 26 -1.16 -9.26 7.40
CA ASN A 26 -1.43 -10.09 8.59
C ASN A 26 -0.72 -9.51 9.83
N ILE A 27 0.56 -9.17 9.69
CA ILE A 27 1.33 -8.55 10.79
C ILE A 27 0.76 -7.18 11.18
N LEU A 28 0.37 -6.36 10.19
CA LEU A 28 -0.22 -5.04 10.49
C LEU A 28 -1.59 -5.16 11.17
N ASP A 29 -2.39 -6.17 10.83
CA ASP A 29 -3.65 -6.49 11.50
C ASP A 29 -3.43 -6.93 12.96
N GLU A 30 -2.45 -7.80 13.22
CA GLU A 30 -2.08 -8.21 14.59
C GLU A 30 -1.65 -7.02 15.45
N LEU A 31 -0.88 -6.10 14.85
CA LEU A 31 -0.43 -4.87 15.51
C LEU A 31 -1.51 -3.77 15.57
N LYS A 32 -2.68 -4.00 14.96
CA LYS A 32 -3.78 -3.03 14.84
C LYS A 32 -3.34 -1.71 14.20
N VAL A 33 -2.45 -1.79 13.22
CA VAL A 33 -1.97 -0.63 12.44
C VAL A 33 -2.75 -0.53 11.15
N PRO A 34 -3.48 0.56 10.89
CA PRO A 34 -4.24 0.72 9.64
C PRO A 34 -3.33 0.85 8.42
N TYR A 35 -3.64 0.13 7.35
CA TYR A 35 -2.91 0.13 6.09
C TYR A 35 -3.84 0.26 4.87
N HIS A 36 -3.27 0.67 3.74
CA HIS A 36 -3.90 0.69 2.41
C HIS A 36 -3.28 -0.40 1.54
N VAL A 37 -4.06 -1.04 0.67
CA VAL A 37 -3.57 -2.07 -0.27
C VAL A 37 -3.97 -1.70 -1.69
N GLU A 38 -3.02 -1.73 -2.62
CA GLU A 38 -3.30 -1.37 -4.01
C GLU A 38 -2.41 -2.09 -5.03
N VAL A 39 -2.97 -2.42 -6.20
CA VAL A 39 -2.18 -2.90 -7.35
C VAL A 39 -1.63 -1.71 -8.13
N VAL A 40 -0.31 -1.58 -8.17
CA VAL A 40 0.46 -0.53 -8.85
C VAL A 40 1.60 -1.20 -9.63
N SER A 41 1.39 -1.43 -10.94
CA SER A 41 2.37 -2.13 -11.78
C SER A 41 3.35 -1.15 -12.42
N ALA A 42 4.63 -1.26 -12.06
CA ALA A 42 5.69 -0.44 -12.66
C ALA A 42 5.79 -0.59 -14.19
N HIS A 43 5.59 -1.80 -14.70
CA HIS A 43 5.77 -2.10 -16.12
C HIS A 43 4.52 -1.87 -16.97
N ARG A 44 3.33 -2.10 -16.40
CA ARG A 44 2.06 -2.03 -17.16
C ARG A 44 1.35 -0.70 -17.02
N THR A 45 1.52 -0.03 -15.87
CA THR A 45 0.86 1.23 -15.54
C THR A 45 1.87 2.19 -14.89
N PRO A 46 2.93 2.59 -15.60
CA PRO A 46 3.98 3.46 -15.05
C PRO A 46 3.42 4.80 -14.55
N ASP A 47 2.48 5.42 -15.25
CA ASP A 47 1.86 6.69 -14.82
C ASP A 47 1.15 6.57 -13.47
N LYS A 48 0.53 5.41 -13.22
CA LYS A 48 -0.10 5.10 -11.93
C LYS A 48 0.95 4.99 -10.83
N LEU A 49 2.10 4.38 -11.11
CA LEU A 49 3.22 4.31 -10.17
C LEU A 49 3.71 5.70 -9.80
N PHE A 50 3.98 6.56 -10.78
CA PHE A 50 4.42 7.93 -10.55
C PHE A 50 3.38 8.73 -9.75
N SER A 51 2.12 8.68 -10.17
CA SER A 51 1.02 9.37 -9.48
C SER A 51 0.86 8.91 -8.03
N PHE A 52 0.97 7.61 -7.78
CA PHE A 52 0.93 7.06 -6.43
C PHE A 52 2.10 7.59 -5.58
N ALA A 53 3.33 7.54 -6.11
CA ALA A 53 4.53 7.97 -5.39
C ALA A 53 4.54 9.48 -5.10
N GLU A 54 4.17 10.31 -6.08
CA GLU A 54 4.12 11.77 -5.95
C GLU A 54 3.10 12.24 -4.90
N THR A 55 1.98 11.53 -4.77
CA THR A 55 0.91 11.89 -3.84
C THR A 55 1.00 11.14 -2.51
N ALA A 56 1.96 10.22 -2.31
CA ALA A 56 2.01 9.35 -1.14
C ALA A 56 2.12 10.13 0.18
N ASP A 57 3.04 11.10 0.23
CA ASP A 57 3.26 11.95 1.41
C ASP A 57 2.02 12.83 1.69
N GLN A 58 1.44 13.42 0.65
CA GLN A 58 0.19 14.21 0.75
C GLN A 58 -0.99 13.36 1.25
N ASN A 59 -1.02 12.08 0.88
CA ASN A 59 -2.00 11.12 1.36
C ASN A 59 -1.75 10.68 2.81
N GLY A 60 -0.61 11.04 3.40
CA GLY A 60 -0.27 10.75 4.79
C GLY A 60 0.41 9.39 4.99
N TYR A 61 0.89 8.76 3.91
CA TYR A 61 1.67 7.55 4.02
C TYR A 61 3.08 7.88 4.53
N GLN A 62 3.50 7.15 5.55
CA GLN A 62 4.82 7.25 6.16
C GLN A 62 5.72 6.09 5.72
N VAL A 63 5.14 4.98 5.28
CA VAL A 63 5.84 3.77 4.83
C VAL A 63 5.13 3.17 3.62
N ILE A 64 5.90 2.71 2.64
CA ILE A 64 5.42 1.93 1.50
C ILE A 64 6.13 0.57 1.53
N ILE A 65 5.35 -0.52 1.42
CA ILE A 65 5.81 -1.90 1.25
C ILE A 65 5.45 -2.28 -0.19
N ALA A 66 6.44 -2.64 -1.02
CA ALA A 66 6.27 -2.83 -2.47
C ALA A 66 6.91 -4.12 -2.97
#